data_AF-A0A1T4RUH8-F1
#
_entry.id   AF-A0A1T4RUH8-F1
#
_cell.length_a   1.000
_cell.length_b   1.000
_cell.length_c   1.000
_cell.angle_alpha   90.00
_cell.angle_beta   90.00
_cell.angle_gamma   90.00
#
_symmetry.space_group_name_H-M   'P 1'
#
loop_
_entity.id
_entity.type
_entity.pdbx_description
1 polymer ?
#
loop_
_entity_poly.entity_id
_entity_poly.type
_entity_poly.pdbx_seq_one_letter_code
_entity_poly.pdbx_strand_id
1 'polypeptide(L)'
;MLQTTYTNARANFAGLCNQVADNREIVVIRRRKGGDVAMIAADELKSLIETVHLLRSPKNAERLLAALERALKASENYVHGSTAD
;
A
#
# COMPACT_ATOMS: atom_id res chain seq x y z
N MET A 1 1.38 -9.25 -7.25
CA MET A 1 2.31 -9.80 -6.24
C MET A 1 3.04 -10.97 -6.87
N LEU A 2 4.30 -10.74 -7.19
CA LEU A 2 5.15 -11.68 -7.91
C LEU A 2 6.05 -12.43 -6.94
N GLN A 3 6.37 -13.70 -7.25
CA GLN A 3 7.28 -14.51 -6.45
C GLN A 3 8.45 -14.96 -7.30
N THR A 4 9.65 -14.91 -6.72
CA THR A 4 10.86 -15.33 -7.43
C THR A 4 11.86 -15.96 -6.48
N THR A 5 12.87 -16.66 -7.02
CA THR A 5 13.97 -17.19 -6.22
C THR A 5 15.09 -16.16 -6.10
N TYR A 6 15.92 -16.27 -5.06
CA TYR A 6 17.10 -15.43 -4.92
C TYR A 6 17.99 -15.43 -6.17
N THR A 7 18.23 -16.59 -6.78
CA THR A 7 19.06 -16.70 -7.99
C THR A 7 18.46 -15.92 -9.16
N ASN A 8 17.16 -16.03 -9.37
CA ASN A 8 16.47 -15.31 -10.45
C ASN A 8 16.37 -13.81 -10.16
N ALA A 9 16.13 -13.42 -8.91
CA ALA A 9 16.13 -12.02 -8.49
C ALA A 9 17.49 -11.37 -8.73
N ARG A 10 18.59 -12.07 -8.40
CA ARG A 10 19.95 -11.58 -8.63
C ARG A 10 20.23 -11.36 -10.12
N ALA A 11 19.78 -12.27 -10.98
CA ALA A 11 19.99 -12.16 -12.42
C ALA A 11 19.17 -11.03 -13.07
N ASN A 12 17.98 -10.74 -12.53
CA ASN A 12 17.03 -9.81 -13.13
C ASN A 12 16.78 -8.56 -12.25
N PHE A 13 17.74 -8.21 -11.38
CA PHE A 13 17.50 -7.26 -10.29
C PHE A 13 17.03 -5.88 -10.77
N ALA A 14 17.68 -5.31 -11.80
CA ALA A 14 17.29 -4.02 -12.35
C ALA A 14 15.87 -4.02 -12.91
N GLY A 15 15.47 -5.10 -13.61
CA GLY A 15 14.12 -5.24 -14.14
C GLY A 15 13.07 -5.35 -13.02
N LEU A 16 13.38 -6.06 -11.94
CA LEU A 16 12.52 -6.14 -10.77
C LEU A 16 12.40 -4.77 -10.08
N CYS A 17 13.47 -3.98 -9.99
CA CYS A 17 13.41 -2.62 -9.44
C CYS A 17 12.45 -1.74 -10.24
N ASN A 18 12.53 -1.77 -11.58
CA ASN A 18 11.62 -1.01 -12.44
C ASN A 18 10.17 -1.49 -12.27
N GLN A 19 9.94 -2.80 -12.28
CA GLN A 19 8.58 -3.34 -12.06
C GLN A 19 7.98 -2.92 -10.71
N VAL A 20 8.78 -2.97 -9.65
CA VAL A 20 8.35 -2.57 -8.30
C VAL A 20 8.07 -1.07 -8.24
N ALA A 21 8.95 -0.24 -8.80
CA ALA A 21 8.80 1.21 -8.77
C ALA A 21 7.66 1.73 -9.66
N ASP A 22 7.57 1.24 -10.89
CA ASP A 22 6.67 1.78 -11.91
C ASP A 22 5.25 1.21 -11.78
N ASN A 23 5.13 -0.08 -11.49
CA ASN A 23 3.84 -0.77 -11.46
C ASN A 23 3.30 -0.97 -10.04
N ARG A 24 4.03 -0.52 -9.01
CA ARG A 24 3.72 -0.79 -7.59
C ARG A 24 3.51 -2.28 -7.31
N GLU A 25 4.28 -3.12 -7.99
CA GLU A 25 4.24 -4.57 -7.77
C GLU A 25 5.09 -4.95 -6.57
N ILE A 26 4.51 -5.70 -5.63
CA ILE A 26 5.27 -6.34 -4.54
C ILE A 26 5.90 -7.63 -5.06
N VAL A 27 7.22 -7.75 -4.91
CA VAL A 27 7.99 -8.95 -5.30
C VAL A 27 8.51 -9.66 -4.06
N VAL A 28 8.21 -10.95 -3.89
CA VAL A 28 8.76 -11.76 -2.81
C VAL A 28 9.87 -12.67 -3.33
N ILE A 29 11.05 -12.53 -2.74
CA ILE A 29 12.25 -13.30 -3.03
C ILE A 29 12.36 -14.45 -2.02
N ARG A 30 12.15 -15.66 -2.51
CA ARG A 30 12.35 -16.89 -1.76
C ARG A 30 13.82 -17.27 -1.68
N ARG A 31 14.29 -17.51 -0.47
CA ARG A 31 15.69 -17.85 -0.19
C ARG A 31 15.79 -19.29 0.30
N ARG A 32 16.76 -20.05 -0.21
CA ARG A 32 17.01 -21.43 0.24
C ARG A 32 17.50 -21.51 1.69
N LYS A 33 18.12 -20.45 2.17
CA LYS A 33 18.59 -20.31 3.56
C LYS A 33 18.15 -18.96 4.09
N GLY A 34 17.51 -18.95 5.26
CA GLY A 34 16.94 -17.75 5.88
C GLY A 34 15.51 -17.46 5.43
N GLY A 35 14.94 -16.37 5.96
CA GLY A 35 13.58 -15.94 5.63
C GLY A 35 13.46 -15.28 4.26
N ASP A 36 12.24 -15.30 3.72
CA ASP A 36 11.87 -14.61 2.50
C ASP A 36 11.96 -13.09 2.68
N VAL A 37 12.24 -12.38 1.58
CA VAL A 37 12.36 -10.91 1.57
C VAL A 37 11.38 -10.36 0.55
N ALA A 38 10.71 -9.26 0.88
CA ALA A 38 9.88 -8.52 -0.07
C ALA A 38 10.61 -7.27 -0.59
N MET A 39 10.46 -7.00 -1.88
CA MET A 39 10.76 -5.71 -2.50
C MET A 39 9.45 -4.97 -2.69
N ILE A 40 9.43 -3.72 -2.24
CA ILE A 40 8.29 -2.79 -2.28
C ILE A 40 8.86 -1.44 -2.72
N ALA A 41 8.08 -0.63 -3.43
CA ALA A 41 8.50 0.71 -3.77
C ALA A 41 8.76 1.51 -2.48
N ALA A 42 9.82 2.33 -2.47
CA ALA A 42 10.27 2.98 -1.25
C ALA A 42 9.24 3.99 -0.70
N ASP A 43 8.56 4.70 -1.59
CA ASP A 43 7.48 5.63 -1.27
C ASP A 43 6.22 4.91 -0.77
N GLU A 44 5.90 3.76 -1.33
CA GLU A 44 4.82 2.88 -0.86
C GLU A 44 5.13 2.36 0.55
N LEU A 45 6.34 1.84 0.78
CA LEU A 45 6.76 1.40 2.12
C LEU A 45 6.67 2.55 3.14
N LYS A 46 7.11 3.75 2.76
CA LYS A 46 7.01 4.94 3.62
C LYS A 46 5.55 5.25 3.96
N SER A 47 4.66 5.22 2.96
CA SER A 47 3.23 5.47 3.13
C SER A 47 2.57 4.43 4.03
N LEU A 48 2.95 3.15 3.91
CA LEU A 48 2.48 2.07 4.78
C LEU A 48 2.93 2.26 6.24
N ILE A 49 4.21 2.58 6.45
CA ILE A 49 4.74 2.83 7.80
C ILE A 49 4.06 4.04 8.43
N GLU A 50 3.85 5.12 7.67
CA GLU A 50 3.14 6.31 8.13
C GLU A 50 1.69 5.99 8.51
N THR A 51 0.98 5.22 7.68
CA THR A 51 -0.39 4.78 7.98
C THR A 51 -0.44 3.94 9.25
N VAL A 52 0.46 2.96 9.39
CA VAL A 52 0.57 2.16 10.61
C VAL A 52 0.88 3.04 11.83
N HIS A 53 1.76 4.03 11.67
CA HIS A 53 2.10 4.97 12.74
C HIS A 53 0.88 5.82 13.17
N LEU A 54 0.12 6.35 12.21
CA LEU A 54 -1.11 7.10 12.47
C LEU A 54 -2.16 6.25 13.20
N LEU A 55 -2.26 4.97 12.84
CA LEU A 55 -3.22 4.02 13.42
C LEU A 55 -2.76 3.42 14.76
N ARG A 56 -1.46 3.54 15.11
CA ARG A 56 -0.90 2.98 16.36
C ARG A 56 -1.47 3.62 17.62
N SER A 57 -2.00 4.84 17.52
CA SER A 57 -2.76 5.47 18.59
C SER A 57 -4.25 5.17 18.38
N PRO A 58 -4.89 4.35 19.26
CA PRO A 58 -6.31 4.00 19.11
C PRO A 58 -7.21 5.23 18.99
N LYS A 59 -6.93 6.26 19.80
CA LYS A 59 -7.66 7.54 19.78
C LYS A 59 -7.47 8.32 18.47
N ASN A 60 -6.29 8.25 17.85
CA ASN A 60 -6.06 8.91 16.56
C ASN A 60 -6.67 8.11 15.40
N ALA A 61 -6.65 6.77 15.47
CA ALA A 61 -7.31 5.89 14.51
C ALA A 61 -8.82 6.12 14.50
N GLU A 62 -9.48 6.14 15.66
CA GLU A 62 -10.92 6.45 15.79
C GLU A 62 -11.26 7.80 15.16
N ARG A 63 -10.45 8.84 15.43
CA ARG A 63 -10.68 10.18 14.88
C ARG A 63 -10.55 10.22 13.37
N LEU A 64 -9.55 9.54 12.80
CA LEU A 64 -9.33 9.48 11.36
C LEU A 64 -10.45 8.69 10.66
N LEU A 65 -10.85 7.54 11.22
CA LEU A 65 -11.95 6.73 10.69
C LEU A 65 -13.29 7.49 10.74
N ALA A 66 -13.59 8.17 11.85
CA ALA A 66 -14.79 8.99 11.96
C ALA A 66 -14.77 10.18 10.99
N ALA A 67 -13.61 10.78 10.72
CA ALA A 67 -13.48 11.85 9.73
C ALA A 67 -13.69 11.34 8.29
N LEU A 68 -13.13 10.17 7.97
CA LEU A 68 -13.33 9.50 6.69
C LEU A 68 -14.82 9.16 6.47
N GLU A 69 -15.49 8.60 7.47
CA GLU A 69 -16.92 8.26 7.39
C GLU A 69 -17.78 9.50 7.14
N ARG A 70 -17.50 10.62 7.82
CA ARG A 70 -18.21 11.89 7.57
C ARG A 70 -17.97 12.40 6.15
N ALA A 71 -16.74 12.33 5.65
CA ALA A 71 -16.42 12.79 4.30
C ALA A 71 -17.11 11.95 3.21
N LEU A 72 -17.16 10.62 3.39
CA LEU A 72 -17.86 9.72 2.48
C LEU A 72 -19.38 9.98 2.47
N LYS A 73 -20.01 10.11 3.64
CA LYS A 73 -21.44 10.45 3.76
C LYS A 73 -21.78 11.82 3.16
N ALA A 74 -20.89 12.80 3.32
CA ALA A 74 -21.07 14.12 2.71
C ALA A 74 -21.02 14.06 1.17
N SER A 75 -20.19 13.18 0.60
CA SER A 75 -20.11 12.98 -0.84
C SER A 75 -21.34 12.26 -1.42
N GLU A 76 -21.93 11.31 -0.68
CA GLU A 76 -23.18 10.64 -1.07
C GLU A 76 -24.38 11.60 -1.07
N ASN A 77 -24.45 12.49 -0.07
CA ASN A 77 -25.50 13.51 0.01
C ASN A 77 -25.42 14.53 -1.14
N TYR A 78 -24.24 14.74 -1.73
CA TYR A 78 -24.07 15.63 -2.88
C TYR A 78 -24.60 15.01 -4.18
N VAL A 79 -24.59 13.67 -4.30
CA VAL A 79 -25.11 12.97 -5.49
C VAL A 79 -26.65 12.90 -5.49
N HIS A 80 -27.29 12.82 -4.32
CA HIS A 80 -28.75 12.75 -4.22
C HIS A 80 -29.45 14.12 -4.20
N GLY A 81 -28.69 15.22 -4.05
CA GLY A 81 -29.21 16.59 -4.06
C GLY A 81 -29.37 17.22 -5.45
N SER A 82 -28.98 16.53 -6.53
CA SER A 82 -28.94 17.09 -7.90
C SER A 82 -30.10 16.62 -8.81
N THR A 83 -31.08 15.87 -8.30
CA THR A 83 -32.26 15.43 -9.09
C THR A 83 -33.58 16.08 -8.62
N ALA A 84 -33.50 17.23 -7.95
CA ALA A 84 -34.65 18.03 -7.58
C ALA A 84 -34.46 19.48 -8.05
N ASP A 85 -34.36 19.65 -9.37
CA ASP A 85 -34.71 20.86 -10.13
C ASP A 85 -35.26 20.42 -11.50
#